data_AF-A0AAN8XL20-F1
#
_entry.id   AF-A0AAN8XL20-F1
#
_cell.length_a   1.000
_cell.length_b   1.000
_cell.length_c   1.000
_cell.angle_alpha   90.00
_cell.angle_beta   90.00
_cell.angle_gamma   90.00
#
_symmetry.space_group_name_H-M   'P 1'
#
loop_
_entity.id
_entity.type
_entity.pdbx_description
1 polymer ?
#
loop_
_entity_poly.entity_id
_entity_poly.type
_entity_poly.pdbx_seq_one_letter_code
_entity_poly.pdbx_strand_id
1 'polypeptide(L)'
;MDLLNQDRSPLCNTRPQIILEPSIQRHLTHFSLITHGFGSPAIVAALTAIQNFLTESLKHLEKTFPSSNSHLTVTPSIDLKKQEMEKK
;
A
#
# COMPACT_ATOMS: atom_id res chain seq x y z
N MET A 1 7.75 3.71 7.80
CA MET A 1 8.07 2.75 8.88
C MET A 1 9.02 3.33 9.91
N ASP A 2 9.98 4.16 9.49
CA ASP A 2 11.10 4.59 10.34
C ASP A 2 10.69 5.30 11.63
N LEU A 3 9.61 6.09 11.60
CA LEU A 3 9.14 6.78 12.80
C LEU A 3 8.72 5.82 13.92
N LEU A 4 7.98 4.75 13.59
CA LEU A 4 7.56 3.73 14.56
C LEU A 4 8.76 2.88 15.03
N ASN A 5 9.74 2.66 14.15
CA ASN A 5 10.98 1.96 14.48
C ASN A 5 11.92 2.80 15.36
N GLN A 6 11.73 4.12 15.41
CA GLN A 6 12.45 5.06 16.27
C GLN A 6 11.77 5.26 17.62
N ASP A 7 10.63 4.60 17.87
CA ASP A 7 9.96 4.66 19.17
C ASP A 7 10.88 4.08 20.27
N ARG A 8 11.38 4.94 21.15
CA ARG A 8 12.20 4.59 22.32
C ARG A 8 11.40 4.65 23.60
N SER A 9 10.15 4.20 23.55
CA SER A 9 9.31 4.10 24.75
C SER A 9 9.96 3.19 25.79
N PRO A 10 10.02 3.58 27.07
CA PRO A 10 10.54 2.74 28.13
C PRO A 10 9.59 1.56 28.35
N LEU A 11 9.88 0.44 27.70
CA LEU A 11 9.17 -0.82 27.89
C LEU A 11 9.94 -1.67 28.90
N CYS A 12 9.22 -2.28 29.83
CA CYS A 12 9.80 -3.07 30.93
C CYS A 12 10.81 -2.23 31.75
N ASN A 13 11.98 -2.79 32.07
CA ASN A 13 13.04 -2.09 32.81
C ASN A 13 14.04 -1.37 31.88
N THR A 14 13.74 -1.25 30.59
CA THR A 14 14.62 -0.55 29.64
C THR A 14 14.38 0.95 29.69
N ARG A 15 15.47 1.73 29.69
CA ARG A 15 15.44 3.20 29.65
C ARG A 15 16.30 3.72 28.50
N PRO A 16 15.90 3.46 27.24
CA PRO A 16 16.63 3.97 26.09
C PRO A 16 16.61 5.51 26.07
N GLN A 17 17.67 6.10 25.54
CA GLN A 17 17.75 7.55 25.35
C GLN A 17 16.66 7.99 24.36
N ILE A 18 15.89 9.00 24.73
CA ILE A 18 14.83 9.55 23.88
C ILE A 18 15.49 10.36 22.77
N ILE A 19 15.20 9.99 21.52
CA ILE A 19 15.76 10.62 20.31
C ILE A 19 14.73 11.44 19.53
N LEU A 20 13.43 11.21 19.79
CA LEU A 20 12.33 11.89 19.14
C LEU A 20 11.95 13.15 19.93
N GLU A 21 11.35 14.11 19.24
CA GLU A 21 10.82 15.32 19.86
C GLU A 21 9.75 14.96 20.93
N PRO A 22 9.71 15.66 22.08
CA PRO A 22 8.87 15.27 23.21
C PRO A 22 7.37 15.13 22.90
N SER A 23 6.82 15.94 21.99
CA SER A 23 5.41 15.82 21.59
C SER A 23 5.14 14.52 20.84
N ILE A 24 6.03 14.08 19.95
CA ILE A 24 5.89 12.82 19.20
C ILE A 24 6.13 11.62 20.11
N GLN A 25 7.20 11.63 20.89
CA GLN A 25 7.55 10.51 21.78
C GLN A 25 6.44 10.24 22.80
N ARG A 26 5.75 11.28 23.32
CA ARG A 26 4.65 11.11 24.28
C ARG A 26 3.52 10.26 23.72
N HIS A 27 3.10 10.52 22.48
CA HIS A 27 2.01 9.78 21.85
C HIS A 27 2.41 8.33 21.57
N LEU A 28 3.64 8.11 21.08
CA LEU A 28 4.17 6.77 20.84
C LEU A 28 4.32 5.98 22.15
N THR A 29 4.77 6.63 23.23
CA THR A 29 4.85 6.03 24.57
C THR A 29 3.50 5.63 25.11
N HIS A 30 2.50 6.50 24.99
CA HIS A 30 1.14 6.17 25.40
C HIS A 30 0.59 4.98 24.63
N PHE A 31 0.78 4.97 23.31
CA PHE A 31 0.38 3.86 22.45
C PHE A 31 1.11 2.56 22.81
N SER A 32 2.42 2.62 23.03
CA SER A 32 3.24 1.48 23.46
C SER A 32 2.85 0.95 24.83
N LEU A 33 2.46 1.81 25.78
CA LEU A 33 1.94 1.36 27.08
C LEU A 33 0.57 0.68 26.96
N ILE A 34 -0.35 1.23 26.16
CA ILE A 34 -1.68 0.65 25.92
C ILE A 34 -1.58 -0.70 25.20
N THR A 35 -0.68 -0.80 24.23
CA THR A 35 -0.49 -1.99 23.40
C THR A 35 0.61 -2.90 23.94
N HIS A 36 1.02 -2.74 25.20
CA HIS A 36 2.06 -3.55 25.85
C HIS A 36 3.37 -3.71 25.04
N GLY A 37 3.71 -2.73 24.21
CA GLY A 37 4.92 -2.70 23.39
C GLY A 37 4.83 -3.47 22.08
N PHE A 38 3.73 -4.18 21.79
CA PHE A 38 3.58 -4.94 20.53
C PHE A 38 2.86 -4.16 19.42
N GLY A 39 2.18 -3.04 19.75
CA GLY A 39 1.40 -2.29 18.77
C GLY A 39 2.22 -1.71 17.62
N SER A 40 3.39 -1.15 17.93
CA SER A 40 4.28 -0.58 16.90
C SER A 40 4.77 -1.66 15.92
N PRO A 41 5.32 -2.80 16.37
CA PRO A 41 5.60 -3.95 15.49
C PRO A 41 4.40 -4.46 14.70
N ALA A 42 3.21 -4.50 15.31
CA ALA A 42 1.99 -4.98 14.65
C ALA A 42 1.58 -4.07 13.47
N ILE A 43 1.63 -2.75 13.65
CA ILE A 43 1.34 -1.78 12.58
C ILE A 43 2.36 -1.92 11.46
N VAL A 44 3.64 -2.04 11.79
CA VAL A 44 4.72 -2.23 10.81
C VAL A 44 4.49 -3.53 10.01
N ALA A 45 4.11 -4.63 10.67
CA ALA A 45 3.81 -5.88 9.98
C ALA A 45 2.59 -5.73 9.04
N ALA A 46 1.51 -5.11 9.51
CA ALA A 46 0.28 -4.94 8.73
C ALA A 46 0.52 -4.11 7.47
N LEU A 47 1.18 -2.95 7.59
CA LEU A 47 1.50 -2.10 6.45
C LEU A 47 2.47 -2.78 5.48
N THR A 48 3.42 -3.59 5.98
CA THR A 48 4.30 -4.40 5.12
C THR A 48 3.52 -5.45 4.33
N ALA A 49 2.58 -6.15 4.98
CA ALA A 49 1.72 -7.12 4.31
C ALA A 49 0.87 -6.46 3.20
N ILE A 50 0.29 -5.29 3.48
CA ILE A 50 -0.45 -4.50 2.49
C ILE A 50 0.46 -4.08 1.33
N GLN A 51 1.66 -3.57 1.62
CA GLN A 51 2.62 -3.17 0.60
C GLN A 51 2.97 -4.36 -0.32
N ASN A 52 3.22 -5.53 0.26
CA ASN A 52 3.53 -6.75 -0.48
C ASN A 52 2.34 -7.20 -1.33
N PHE A 53 1.14 -7.17 -0.77
CA PHE A 53 -0.08 -7.52 -1.49
C PHE A 53 -0.32 -6.62 -2.70
N LEU A 54 -0.21 -5.30 -2.53
CA LEU A 54 -0.39 -4.35 -3.64
C LEU A 54 0.70 -4.52 -4.70
N THR A 55 1.93 -4.76 -4.29
CA THR A 55 3.06 -5.01 -5.20
C THR A 55 2.83 -6.26 -6.04
N GLU A 56 2.40 -7.37 -5.43
CA GLU A 56 2.05 -8.59 -6.16
C GLU A 56 0.80 -8.42 -7.03
N SER A 57 -0.19 -7.67 -6.56
CA SER A 57 -1.40 -7.37 -7.34
C SER A 57 -1.08 -6.60 -8.62
N LEU A 58 -0.17 -5.63 -8.54
CA LEU A 58 0.30 -4.87 -9.72
C LEU A 58 1.05 -5.78 -10.70
N LYS A 59 1.99 -6.61 -10.22
CA LYS A 59 2.67 -7.61 -11.07
C LYS A 59 1.67 -8.54 -11.76
N HIS A 60 0.62 -8.96 -11.05
CA HIS A 60 -0.41 -9.83 -11.61
C HIS A 60 -1.25 -9.13 -12.67
N LEU A 61 -1.56 -7.84 -12.46
CA LEU A 61 -2.26 -7.00 -13.44
C LEU A 61 -1.41 -6.81 -14.70
N GLU A 62 -0.13 -6.48 -14.57
CA GLU A 62 0.79 -6.34 -15.71
C GLU A 62 0.93 -7.64 -16.51
N LYS A 63 0.80 -8.80 -15.85
CA LYS A 63 0.86 -10.11 -16.50
C LYS A 63 -0.46 -10.54 -17.14
N THR A 64 -1.59 -10.15 -16.56
CA THR A 64 -2.94 -10.44 -17.08
C THR A 64 -3.31 -9.50 -18.22
N PHE A 65 -2.84 -8.26 -18.14
CA PHE A 65 -2.90 -7.27 -19.19
C PHE A 65 -1.47 -6.95 -19.62
N PRO A 66 -0.78 -7.88 -20.31
CA PRO A 66 0.48 -7.54 -20.95
C PRO A 66 0.14 -6.37 -21.84
N SER A 67 0.76 -5.22 -21.56
CA SER A 67 0.54 -4.02 -22.35
C SER A 67 0.70 -4.42 -23.82
N SER A 68 -0.42 -4.43 -24.55
CA SER A 68 -0.37 -4.32 -25.99
C SER A 68 0.30 -2.99 -26.22
N ASN A 69 1.61 -3.02 -26.40
CA ASN A 69 2.40 -1.90 -26.87
C ASN A 69 2.10 -1.64 -28.37
N SER A 70 0.86 -1.88 -28.77
CA SER A 70 0.30 -1.71 -30.10
C SER A 70 -0.89 -0.79 -29.98
N HIS A 71 -0.60 0.48 -30.25
CA HIS A 71 -1.48 1.44 -30.89
C HIS A 71 -2.71 1.92 -30.10
N LEU A 72 -2.56 3.11 -29.51
CA LEU A 72 -3.64 4.09 -29.43
C LEU A 72 -4.10 4.46 -30.86
N THR A 73 -4.88 3.60 -31.52
CA THR A 73 -5.81 4.03 -32.57
C THR A 73 -7.20 3.89 -32.02
N VAL A 74 -7.75 5.03 -31.61
CA VAL A 74 -9.18 5.24 -31.48
C VAL A 74 -9.78 4.98 -32.87
N THR A 75 -10.30 3.78 -33.09
CA THR A 75 -11.28 3.53 -34.16
C THR A 75 -12.66 3.61 -33.52
N PRO A 76 -13.51 4.61 -33.88
CA PRO A 76 -14.87 4.64 -33.39
C PRO A 76 -15.66 3.58 -34.15
N SER A 77 -15.91 2.43 -33.51
CA SER A 77 -16.81 1.38 -34.03
C SER A 77 -18.28 1.78 -33.88
N ILE A 78 -18.65 2.90 -34.49
CA ILE A 78 -20.04 3.37 -34.65
C ILE A 78 -20.20 3.77 -36.11
N ASP A 79 -20.46 2.78 -36.96
CA ASP A 79 -21.37 2.85 -38.12
C ASP A 79 -21.02 1.70 -39.07
N LEU A 80 -21.82 0.61 -39.09
CA LEU A 80 -21.90 -0.38 -40.21
C LEU A 80 -22.93 -1.49 -39.91
N LYS A 81 -24.11 -1.16 -39.36
CA LYS A 81 -25.26 -2.08 -39.34
C LYS A 81 -26.47 -1.55 -40.13
N LYS A 82 -26.22 -0.83 -41.23
CA LYS A 82 -27.26 -0.34 -42.14
C LYS A 82 -27.05 -0.70 -43.62
N GLN A 83 -26.39 -1.82 -43.93
CA GLN A 83 -26.40 -2.38 -45.29
C GLN A 83 -26.34 -3.91 -45.26
N GLU A 84 -27.44 -4.56 -44.85
CA GLU A 84 -27.72 -5.97 -45.21
C GLU A 84 -29.17 -6.08 -45.69
N MET A 85 -29.48 -5.31 -46.74
CA MET A 85 -30.57 -5.57 -47.68
C MET A 85 -30.08 -5.22 -49.08
N GLU A 86 -29.06 -5.94 -49.57
CA GLU A 86 -28.88 -6.10 -51.02
C GLU A 86 -27.96 -7.31 -51.26
N LYS A 87 -28.43 -8.28 -52.06
CA LYS A 87 -27.79 -9.53 -52.49
C LYS A 87 -27.81 -10.71 -51.51
N LYS A 88 -28.97 -11.37 -51.45
CA LYS A 88 -29.11 -12.73 -51.98
C LYS A 88 -30.55 -13.07 -52.30
#